data_AF-A0A8S9RQ13-F1
#
_entry.id   AF-A0A8S9RQ13-F1
#
_cell.length_a   1.000
_cell.length_b   1.000
_cell.length_c   1.000
_cell.angle_alpha   90.00
_cell.angle_beta   90.00
_cell.angle_gamma   90.00
#
_symmetry.space_group_name_H-M   'P 1'
#
loop_
_entity.id
_entity.type
_entity.pdbx_description
1 polymer ?
#
loop_
_entity_poly.entity_id
_entity_poly.type
_entity_poly.pdbx_seq_one_letter_code
_entity_poly.pdbx_strand_id
1 'polypeptide(L)'
;MRQAESSAALVSGWHRMSYIYQDGTYMSEALETVIRKLHSVVGNAVTDNRFVIFGSGSTQLLAAAVHALSLTNSSSSGPARLLASVPYYAMYKEQAEFFDSVHLKFEGDAFAWKNSERNDNTTQVIEVVTSPNNPDGKLKRAVLDGPNVKTIHDYAYYWPYFSPITVPADEDLSLFSLSKTTGHAGSRFGWGLVKDKTVYENMKRYITLSSMGVSRTTQLHVLQLLNVVVRDGGDNIFHFGHETLKKRWETLNKVLSLSTRFSLQKIKPEYCNYFKKVRDFTPSYAWVKCERPGDANCYEIFSEAKITGRDGKVFGSEESFVRLSLIRSQDDFDHLIDMLKKLVFQEGVEAHSI
;
A
#
# COMPACT_ATOMS: atom_id res chain seq x y z
N MET A 1 17.58 10.83 9.30
CA MET A 1 19.04 10.99 9.41
C MET A 1 19.64 10.51 10.74
N ARG A 2 18.87 10.21 11.80
CA ARG A 2 19.41 9.78 13.12
C ARG A 2 20.21 8.47 13.12
N GLN A 3 20.09 7.66 12.07
CA GLN A 3 20.74 6.34 11.94
C GLN A 3 21.77 6.30 10.80
N ALA A 4 22.30 7.46 10.38
CA ALA A 4 23.14 7.56 9.18
C ALA A 4 24.37 6.63 9.21
N GLU A 5 25.12 6.62 10.31
CA GLU A 5 26.29 5.74 10.48
C GLU A 5 25.90 4.26 10.41
N SER A 6 24.89 3.87 11.18
CA SER A 6 24.40 2.49 11.26
C SER A 6 23.83 1.98 9.94
N SER A 7 23.26 2.86 9.11
CA SER A 7 22.58 2.47 7.87
C SER A 7 23.36 2.75 6.60
N ALA A 8 24.53 3.40 6.68
CA ALA A 8 25.38 3.66 5.52
C ALA A 8 25.91 2.34 4.94
N ALA A 9 26.03 2.29 3.61
CA ALA A 9 26.61 1.16 2.89
C ALA A 9 27.68 1.67 1.92
N LEU A 10 28.91 1.18 2.09
CA LEU A 10 29.98 1.35 1.11
C LEU A 10 29.91 0.21 0.08
N VAL A 11 29.83 0.56 -1.19
CA VAL A 11 29.73 -0.41 -2.29
C VAL A 11 31.05 -0.43 -3.05
N SER A 12 31.76 -1.56 -3.03
CA SER A 12 33.00 -1.70 -3.79
C SER A 12 32.75 -1.72 -5.30
N GLY A 13 33.74 -1.32 -6.11
CA GLY A 13 33.63 -1.28 -7.57
C GLY A 13 33.36 -2.64 -8.23
N TRP A 14 33.64 -3.74 -7.52
CA TRP A 14 33.39 -5.13 -7.96
C TRP A 14 32.22 -5.80 -7.23
N HIS A 15 31.41 -5.03 -6.47
CA HIS A 15 30.32 -5.60 -5.70
C HIS A 15 29.29 -6.28 -6.62
N ARG A 16 29.23 -7.62 -6.54
CA ARG A 16 28.22 -8.45 -7.20
C ARG A 16 28.00 -8.09 -8.68
N MET A 17 29.09 -8.04 -9.46
CA MET A 17 29.03 -7.81 -10.92
C MET A 17 28.31 -8.93 -11.69
N SER A 18 28.18 -10.12 -11.10
CA SER A 18 27.42 -11.25 -11.67
C SER A 18 25.90 -10.99 -11.68
N TYR A 19 25.21 -11.51 -12.69
CA TYR A 19 23.73 -11.51 -12.74
C TYR A 19 23.09 -12.32 -11.59
N ILE A 20 23.73 -13.42 -11.19
CA ILE A 20 23.23 -14.39 -10.22
C ILE A 20 24.11 -14.47 -8.97
N TYR A 21 23.48 -14.85 -7.85
CA TYR A 21 24.15 -15.28 -6.62
C TYR A 21 24.73 -16.69 -6.81
N GLN A 22 25.53 -17.16 -5.83
CA GLN A 22 26.22 -18.46 -5.90
C GLN A 22 25.25 -19.66 -5.96
N ASP A 23 24.05 -19.48 -5.41
CA ASP A 23 22.94 -20.45 -5.45
C ASP A 23 22.18 -20.44 -6.79
N GLY A 24 22.62 -19.64 -7.77
CA GLY A 24 21.97 -19.48 -9.06
C GLY A 24 20.74 -18.57 -9.05
N THR A 25 20.40 -17.96 -7.92
CA THR A 25 19.21 -17.10 -7.81
C THR A 25 19.53 -15.62 -8.05
N TYR A 26 18.48 -14.81 -8.14
CA TYR A 26 18.59 -13.35 -8.17
C TYR A 26 18.43 -12.70 -6.79
N MET A 27 18.37 -13.49 -5.71
CA MET A 27 17.98 -13.01 -4.39
C MET A 27 19.07 -13.22 -3.35
N SER A 28 19.27 -12.20 -2.51
CA SER A 28 20.13 -12.28 -1.34
C SER A 28 19.46 -13.10 -0.23
N GLU A 29 20.00 -14.27 0.09
CA GLU A 29 19.56 -15.10 1.23
C GLU A 29 19.61 -14.32 2.56
N ALA A 30 20.66 -13.50 2.77
CA ALA A 30 20.76 -12.65 3.96
C ALA A 30 19.63 -11.61 4.04
N LEU A 31 19.17 -11.12 2.88
CA LEU A 31 18.05 -10.16 2.83
C LEU A 31 16.72 -10.86 3.10
N GLU A 32 16.53 -12.05 2.56
CA GLU A 32 15.36 -12.87 2.90
C GLU A 32 15.31 -13.14 4.42
N THR A 33 16.43 -13.54 5.00
CA THR A 33 16.56 -13.81 6.44
C THR A 33 16.16 -12.59 7.28
N VAL A 34 16.65 -11.39 6.94
CA VAL A 34 16.29 -10.18 7.71
C VAL A 34 14.84 -9.76 7.49
N ILE A 35 14.25 -10.01 6.30
CA ILE A 35 12.82 -9.76 6.04
C ILE A 35 11.95 -10.68 6.90
N ARG A 36 12.30 -11.97 7.02
CA ARG A 36 11.62 -12.92 7.91
C ARG A 36 11.71 -12.47 9.36
N LYS A 37 12.90 -12.06 9.80
CA LYS A 37 13.10 -11.49 11.14
C LYS A 37 12.27 -10.23 11.37
N LEU A 38 12.18 -9.33 10.38
CA LEU A 38 11.36 -8.12 10.46
C LEU A 38 9.89 -8.45 10.75
N HIS A 39 9.30 -9.39 10.00
CA HIS A 39 7.92 -9.80 10.23
C HIS A 39 7.73 -10.51 11.57
N SER A 40 8.72 -11.29 12.00
CA SER A 40 8.70 -11.95 13.32
C SER A 40 8.69 -10.93 14.48
N VAL A 41 9.56 -9.91 14.45
CA VAL A 41 9.62 -8.91 15.54
C VAL A 41 8.42 -7.96 15.53
N VAL A 42 7.86 -7.65 14.36
CA VAL A 42 6.68 -6.79 14.24
C VAL A 42 5.38 -7.56 14.54
N GLY A 43 5.34 -8.85 14.20
CA GLY A 43 4.16 -9.71 14.31
C GLY A 43 3.05 -9.39 13.30
N ASN A 44 3.39 -8.77 12.15
CA ASN A 44 2.40 -8.36 11.15
C ASN A 44 2.18 -9.36 10.01
N ALA A 45 3.01 -10.40 9.86
CA ALA A 45 2.83 -11.43 8.83
C ALA A 45 3.41 -12.79 9.24
N VAL A 46 2.78 -13.86 8.79
CA VAL A 46 3.31 -15.22 8.86
C VAL A 46 4.29 -15.43 7.70
N THR A 47 5.53 -15.79 8.01
CA THR A 47 6.54 -16.06 6.97
C THR A 47 6.91 -17.55 6.85
N ASP A 48 6.61 -18.35 7.87
CA ASP A 48 6.90 -19.78 7.88
C ASP A 48 6.15 -20.49 6.75
N ASN A 49 6.83 -21.41 6.08
CA ASN A 49 6.29 -22.15 4.93
C ASN A 49 5.76 -21.22 3.81
N ARG A 50 6.38 -20.05 3.62
CA ARG A 50 6.13 -19.13 2.49
C ARG A 50 7.37 -19.02 1.63
N PHE A 51 7.18 -19.02 0.32
CA PHE A 51 8.20 -18.54 -0.62
C PHE A 51 8.30 -17.03 -0.53
N VAL A 52 9.52 -16.51 -0.55
CA VAL A 52 9.79 -15.07 -0.61
C VAL A 52 10.23 -14.71 -2.02
N ILE A 53 9.68 -13.63 -2.57
CA ILE A 53 10.04 -13.13 -3.90
C ILE A 53 10.32 -11.63 -3.85
N PHE A 54 11.41 -11.17 -4.47
CA PHE A 54 11.73 -9.75 -4.55
C PHE A 54 11.28 -9.16 -5.88
N GLY A 55 10.83 -7.90 -5.84
CA GLY A 55 10.55 -7.12 -7.04
C GLY A 55 11.00 -5.68 -6.92
N SER A 56 11.09 -5.01 -8.07
CA SER A 56 11.44 -3.61 -8.23
C SER A 56 10.30 -2.70 -7.74
N GLY A 57 10.04 -2.76 -6.44
CA GLY A 57 8.85 -2.25 -5.77
C GLY A 57 7.68 -3.21 -5.83
N SER A 58 6.70 -3.00 -4.94
CA SER A 58 5.42 -3.74 -4.98
C SER A 58 4.70 -3.58 -6.32
N THR A 59 4.95 -2.49 -7.07
CA THR A 59 4.43 -2.28 -8.43
C THR A 59 4.78 -3.41 -9.40
N GLN A 60 6.02 -3.91 -9.39
CA GLN A 60 6.41 -5.05 -10.26
C GLN A 60 5.83 -6.36 -9.73
N LEU A 61 5.78 -6.52 -8.40
CA LEU A 61 5.22 -7.72 -7.77
C LEU A 61 3.73 -7.87 -8.03
N LEU A 62 2.98 -6.76 -8.03
CA LEU A 62 1.57 -6.74 -8.41
C LEU A 62 1.40 -7.26 -9.84
N ALA A 63 2.15 -6.72 -10.79
CA ALA A 63 2.11 -7.16 -12.19
C ALA A 63 2.44 -8.66 -12.32
N ALA A 64 3.49 -9.10 -11.62
CA ALA A 64 3.91 -10.50 -11.60
C ALA A 64 2.85 -11.41 -10.98
N ALA A 65 2.21 -10.99 -9.88
CA ALA A 65 1.17 -11.74 -9.17
C ALA A 65 -0.10 -11.87 -10.03
N VAL A 66 -0.56 -10.76 -10.61
CA VAL A 66 -1.72 -10.74 -11.50
C VAL A 66 -1.48 -11.63 -12.72
N HIS A 67 -0.31 -11.53 -13.35
CA HIS A 67 0.09 -12.40 -14.46
C HIS A 67 0.18 -13.87 -14.04
N ALA A 68 0.77 -14.17 -12.89
CA ALA A 68 0.90 -15.55 -12.41
C ALA A 68 -0.47 -16.18 -12.12
N LEU A 69 -1.38 -15.41 -11.52
CA LEU A 69 -2.72 -15.88 -11.18
C LEU A 69 -3.61 -16.01 -12.42
N SER A 70 -3.53 -15.11 -13.40
CA SER A 70 -4.32 -15.21 -14.64
C SER A 70 -4.03 -16.47 -15.47
N LEU A 71 -2.90 -17.13 -15.21
CA LEU A 71 -2.52 -18.40 -15.85
C LEU A 71 -3.03 -19.65 -15.11
N THR A 72 -3.58 -19.53 -13.90
CA THR A 72 -3.91 -20.69 -13.05
C THR A 72 -5.13 -21.48 -13.52
N ASN A 73 -6.00 -20.94 -14.37
CA ASN A 73 -7.20 -21.63 -14.83
C ASN A 73 -7.36 -21.52 -16.36
N SER A 74 -6.48 -22.20 -17.10
CA SER A 74 -6.49 -22.23 -18.58
C SER A 74 -7.75 -22.83 -19.21
N SER A 75 -8.61 -23.47 -18.41
CA SER A 75 -9.90 -24.03 -18.82
C SER A 75 -11.05 -23.01 -18.86
N SER A 76 -10.90 -21.80 -18.31
CA SER A 76 -11.95 -20.77 -18.39
C SER A 76 -12.00 -20.15 -19.79
N SER A 77 -13.20 -19.97 -20.34
CA SER A 77 -13.45 -19.50 -21.72
C SER A 77 -13.16 -18.01 -21.97
N GLY A 78 -12.41 -17.33 -21.10
CA GLY A 78 -12.10 -15.91 -21.22
C GLY A 78 -11.02 -15.41 -20.26
N PRO A 79 -10.66 -14.12 -20.33
CA PRO A 79 -9.64 -13.52 -19.46
C PRO A 79 -10.11 -13.48 -17.99
N ALA A 80 -9.15 -13.61 -17.07
CA ALA A 80 -9.40 -13.43 -15.65
C ALA A 80 -9.88 -12.00 -15.36
N ARG A 81 -10.83 -11.86 -14.42
CA ARG A 81 -11.38 -10.57 -14.01
C ARG A 81 -10.61 -10.02 -12.83
N LEU A 82 -9.94 -8.89 -13.01
CA LEU A 82 -9.27 -8.17 -11.93
C LEU A 82 -10.25 -7.19 -11.28
N LEU A 83 -10.41 -7.30 -9.96
CA LEU A 83 -11.34 -6.52 -9.17
C LEU A 83 -10.65 -5.94 -7.94
N ALA A 84 -11.17 -4.83 -7.43
CA ALA A 84 -10.76 -4.27 -6.15
C ALA A 84 -11.93 -3.51 -5.52
N SER A 85 -12.14 -3.61 -4.20
CA SER A 85 -13.26 -2.91 -3.56
C SER A 85 -13.06 -1.40 -3.55
N VAL A 86 -14.05 -0.63 -4.02
CA VAL A 86 -14.03 0.84 -4.00
C VAL A 86 -14.07 1.38 -2.56
N PRO A 87 -13.32 2.45 -2.23
CA PRO A 87 -12.27 3.06 -3.04
C PRO A 87 -10.99 2.20 -3.03
N TYR A 88 -10.29 2.13 -4.16
CA TYR A 88 -9.09 1.30 -4.35
C TYR A 88 -7.92 2.12 -4.91
N TYR A 89 -6.70 1.55 -4.86
CA TYR A 89 -5.53 2.22 -5.44
C TYR A 89 -5.57 2.24 -6.97
N ALA A 90 -5.58 3.44 -7.56
CA ALA A 90 -5.65 3.70 -9.00
C ALA A 90 -4.76 2.79 -9.88
N MET A 91 -3.54 2.48 -9.41
CA MET A 91 -2.59 1.66 -10.18
C MET A 91 -3.10 0.27 -10.53
N TYR A 92 -4.07 -0.30 -9.79
CA TYR A 92 -4.62 -1.62 -10.11
C TYR A 92 -5.32 -1.60 -11.47
N LYS A 93 -6.13 -0.56 -11.71
CA LYS A 93 -6.78 -0.32 -13.00
C LYS A 93 -5.75 0.10 -14.05
N GLU A 94 -4.99 1.16 -13.77
CA GLU A 94 -4.05 1.74 -14.74
C GLU A 94 -3.02 0.72 -15.24
N GLN A 95 -2.49 -0.13 -14.36
CA GLN A 95 -1.52 -1.15 -14.75
C GLN A 95 -2.17 -2.27 -15.58
N ALA A 96 -3.38 -2.71 -15.22
CA ALA A 96 -4.08 -3.75 -15.96
C ALA A 96 -4.45 -3.28 -17.37
N GLU A 97 -4.93 -2.04 -17.51
CA GLU A 97 -5.24 -1.43 -18.80
C GLU A 97 -3.99 -1.13 -19.62
N PHE A 98 -2.90 -0.66 -18.99
CA PHE A 98 -1.64 -0.39 -19.68
C PHE A 98 -0.99 -1.64 -20.28
N PHE A 99 -1.00 -2.76 -19.55
CA PHE A 99 -0.42 -4.01 -20.05
C PHE A 99 -1.30 -4.70 -21.10
N ASP A 100 -2.59 -4.35 -21.18
CA ASP A 100 -3.55 -4.80 -22.19
C ASP A 100 -3.44 -6.30 -22.53
N SER A 101 -3.39 -7.13 -21.49
CA SER A 101 -3.17 -8.56 -21.65
C SER A 101 -4.46 -9.26 -22.09
N VAL A 102 -4.37 -10.11 -23.12
CA VAL A 102 -5.48 -10.99 -23.54
C VAL A 102 -5.98 -11.94 -22.45
N HIS A 103 -5.22 -12.11 -21.36
CA HIS A 103 -5.55 -12.99 -20.23
C HIS A 103 -6.16 -12.25 -19.04
N LEU A 104 -6.30 -10.93 -19.09
CA LEU A 104 -6.73 -10.12 -17.96
C LEU A 104 -7.66 -9.00 -18.38
N LYS A 105 -8.72 -8.76 -17.62
CA LYS A 105 -9.56 -7.57 -17.77
C LYS A 105 -9.89 -6.98 -16.41
N PHE A 106 -9.71 -5.67 -16.25
CA PHE A 106 -10.20 -4.97 -15.07
C PHE A 106 -11.73 -4.80 -15.15
N GLU A 107 -12.46 -5.23 -14.11
CA GLU A 107 -13.93 -5.20 -14.06
C GLU A 107 -14.48 -4.33 -12.92
N GLY A 108 -13.62 -3.57 -12.23
CA GLY A 108 -14.04 -2.59 -11.24
C GLY A 108 -14.27 -3.16 -9.85
N ASP A 109 -15.41 -2.78 -9.24
CA ASP A 109 -15.68 -2.98 -7.82
C ASP A 109 -16.00 -4.44 -7.46
N ALA A 110 -15.21 -5.00 -6.56
CA ALA A 110 -15.42 -6.36 -6.05
C ALA A 110 -16.76 -6.51 -5.30
N PHE A 111 -17.24 -5.47 -4.60
CA PHE A 111 -18.53 -5.52 -3.91
C PHE A 111 -19.71 -5.55 -4.89
N ALA A 112 -19.69 -4.68 -5.90
CA ALA A 112 -20.67 -4.71 -6.98
C ALA A 112 -20.65 -6.04 -7.75
N TRP A 113 -19.46 -6.60 -8.00
CA TRP A 113 -19.31 -7.91 -8.64
C TRP A 113 -20.03 -9.01 -7.87
N LYS A 114 -19.78 -9.09 -6.54
CA LYS A 114 -20.38 -10.11 -5.65
C LYS A 114 -21.90 -10.18 -5.76
N ASN A 115 -22.54 -9.03 -5.93
CA ASN A 115 -23.99 -8.88 -5.98
C ASN A 115 -24.57 -8.94 -7.40
N SER A 116 -23.74 -9.22 -8.41
CA SER A 116 -24.17 -9.26 -9.81
C SER A 116 -24.37 -10.68 -10.30
N GLU A 117 -25.21 -10.85 -11.33
CA GLU A 117 -25.41 -12.13 -12.03
C GLU A 117 -24.12 -12.67 -12.70
N ARG A 118 -23.09 -11.82 -12.83
CA ARG A 118 -21.78 -12.18 -13.39
C ARG A 118 -20.88 -12.93 -12.41
N ASN A 119 -21.26 -13.01 -11.13
CA ASN A 119 -20.61 -13.89 -10.17
C ASN A 119 -21.00 -15.35 -10.40
N ASP A 120 -20.83 -15.81 -11.64
CA ASP A 120 -20.97 -17.21 -12.01
C ASP A 120 -19.75 -17.96 -11.46
N ASN A 121 -19.97 -19.15 -10.88
CA ASN A 121 -18.91 -19.98 -10.32
C ASN A 121 -17.95 -20.54 -11.40
N THR A 122 -17.91 -19.97 -12.61
CA THR A 122 -17.08 -20.42 -13.74
C THR A 122 -16.03 -19.39 -14.16
N THR A 123 -16.29 -18.12 -13.93
CA THR A 123 -15.38 -17.02 -14.28
C THR A 123 -14.22 -16.98 -13.30
N GLN A 124 -12.99 -16.96 -13.83
CA GLN A 124 -11.82 -16.75 -13.01
C GLN A 124 -11.75 -15.29 -12.55
N VAL A 125 -11.59 -15.09 -11.25
CA VAL A 125 -11.55 -13.77 -10.62
C VAL A 125 -10.29 -13.62 -9.78
N ILE A 126 -9.67 -12.45 -9.86
CA ILE A 126 -8.55 -12.02 -9.04
C ILE A 126 -8.98 -10.76 -8.28
N GLU A 127 -9.13 -10.86 -6.97
CA GLU A 127 -9.41 -9.73 -6.09
C GLU A 127 -8.11 -9.16 -5.53
N VAL A 128 -7.88 -7.85 -5.70
CA VAL A 128 -6.79 -7.15 -5.02
C VAL A 128 -7.32 -6.48 -3.76
N VAL A 129 -6.81 -6.89 -2.62
CA VAL A 129 -7.22 -6.44 -1.29
C VAL A 129 -6.11 -5.59 -0.67
N THR A 130 -6.31 -4.27 -0.60
CA THR A 130 -5.36 -3.38 0.08
C THR A 130 -5.74 -3.21 1.54
N SER A 131 -4.83 -3.53 2.47
CA SER A 131 -5.10 -3.43 3.90
C SER A 131 -3.85 -3.02 4.67
N PRO A 132 -3.84 -1.89 5.42
CA PRO A 132 -4.77 -0.77 5.36
C PRO A 132 -4.95 -0.24 3.93
N ASN A 133 -6.18 0.13 3.61
CA ASN A 133 -6.58 0.53 2.27
C ASN A 133 -6.02 1.90 1.88
N ASN A 134 -5.83 2.08 0.57
CA ASN A 134 -5.54 3.37 -0.04
C ASN A 134 -6.78 3.75 -0.87
N PRO A 135 -7.50 4.84 -0.54
CA PRO A 135 -7.03 6.02 0.21
C PRO A 135 -7.40 6.07 1.70
N ASP A 136 -8.40 5.33 2.16
CA ASP A 136 -9.10 5.63 3.42
C ASP A 136 -8.48 5.01 4.68
N GLY A 137 -7.43 4.20 4.56
CA GLY A 137 -6.69 3.64 5.69
C GLY A 137 -7.41 2.54 6.47
N LYS A 138 -8.57 2.06 6.01
CA LYS A 138 -9.31 0.99 6.68
C LYS A 138 -8.65 -0.36 6.49
N LEU A 139 -8.72 -1.22 7.50
CA LEU A 139 -8.39 -2.64 7.31
C LEU A 139 -9.49 -3.27 6.44
N LYS A 140 -9.10 -3.84 5.30
CA LYS A 140 -9.98 -4.60 4.41
C LYS A 140 -9.64 -6.09 4.46
N ARG A 141 -10.61 -6.90 4.07
CA ARG A 141 -10.50 -8.34 3.81
C ARG A 141 -11.09 -8.61 2.43
N ALA A 142 -10.74 -9.74 1.84
CA ALA A 142 -11.38 -10.21 0.62
C ALA A 142 -12.90 -10.25 0.80
N VAL A 143 -13.63 -9.82 -0.22
CA VAL A 143 -15.09 -9.82 -0.24
C VAL A 143 -15.63 -10.98 -1.09
N LEU A 144 -14.83 -11.45 -2.05
CA LEU A 144 -15.15 -12.56 -2.92
C LEU A 144 -14.62 -13.87 -2.36
N ASP A 145 -15.37 -14.94 -2.61
CA ASP A 145 -15.06 -16.30 -2.20
C ASP A 145 -15.44 -17.29 -3.31
N GLY A 146 -14.90 -18.50 -3.21
CA GLY A 146 -15.19 -19.58 -4.16
C GLY A 146 -13.96 -20.14 -4.86
N PRO A 147 -14.10 -21.28 -5.54
CA PRO A 147 -12.98 -22.05 -6.09
C PRO A 147 -12.22 -21.32 -7.20
N ASN A 148 -12.88 -20.39 -7.90
CA ASN A 148 -12.32 -19.62 -9.01
C ASN A 148 -11.86 -18.21 -8.62
N VAL A 149 -11.97 -17.86 -7.34
CA VAL A 149 -11.47 -16.60 -6.80
C VAL A 149 -10.04 -16.79 -6.30
N LYS A 150 -9.17 -15.88 -6.71
CA LYS A 150 -7.80 -15.73 -6.18
C LYS A 150 -7.65 -14.35 -5.58
N THR A 151 -6.85 -14.22 -4.53
CA THR A 151 -6.66 -12.95 -3.83
C THR A 151 -5.20 -12.53 -3.81
N ILE A 152 -4.94 -11.26 -4.07
CA ILE A 152 -3.66 -10.59 -3.85
C ILE A 152 -3.86 -9.61 -2.71
N HIS A 153 -3.14 -9.79 -1.61
CA HIS A 153 -3.22 -8.85 -0.49
C HIS A 153 -2.06 -7.86 -0.52
N ASP A 154 -2.35 -6.58 -0.72
CA ASP A 154 -1.38 -5.49 -0.70
C ASP A 154 -1.30 -4.88 0.70
N TYR A 155 -0.25 -5.26 1.43
CA TYR A 155 0.05 -4.86 2.80
C TYR A 155 1.13 -3.77 2.86
N ALA A 156 1.26 -2.93 1.82
CA ALA A 156 2.23 -1.84 1.82
C ALA A 156 2.15 -0.95 3.08
N TYR A 157 0.95 -0.74 3.63
CA TYR A 157 0.71 0.10 4.81
C TYR A 157 0.53 -0.69 6.12
N TYR A 158 0.70 -2.02 6.14
CA TYR A 158 0.43 -2.82 7.35
C TYR A 158 1.60 -2.84 8.32
N TRP A 159 1.92 -1.66 8.82
CA TRP A 159 3.01 -1.39 9.74
C TRP A 159 2.50 -0.65 10.98
N PRO A 160 3.14 -0.84 12.15
CA PRO A 160 2.65 -0.30 13.41
C PRO A 160 2.42 1.21 13.43
N TYR A 161 3.10 2.02 12.62
CA TYR A 161 2.86 3.47 12.60
C TYR A 161 1.67 3.92 11.72
N PHE A 162 1.09 3.06 10.89
CA PHE A 162 -0.11 3.40 10.11
C PHE A 162 -1.39 2.87 10.74
N SER A 163 -1.35 1.62 11.21
CA SER A 163 -2.51 0.91 11.75
C SER A 163 -2.11 0.05 12.96
N PRO A 164 -3.06 -0.25 13.86
CA PRO A 164 -2.90 -1.33 14.83
C PRO A 164 -2.57 -2.65 14.11
N ILE A 165 -1.57 -3.39 14.61
CA ILE A 165 -1.32 -4.76 14.15
C ILE A 165 -2.24 -5.67 14.93
N THR A 166 -3.36 -6.09 14.32
CA THR A 166 -4.45 -6.80 15.01
C THR A 166 -4.30 -8.31 14.89
N VAL A 167 -3.86 -8.78 13.73
CA VAL A 167 -3.52 -10.18 13.45
C VAL A 167 -2.37 -10.25 12.44
N PRO A 168 -1.48 -11.25 12.52
CA PRO A 168 -0.51 -11.49 11.45
C PRO A 168 -1.23 -11.78 10.13
N ALA A 169 -0.81 -11.15 9.03
CA ALA A 169 -1.27 -11.50 7.70
C ALA A 169 -0.86 -12.94 7.36
N ASP A 170 -1.83 -13.77 6.99
CA ASP A 170 -1.61 -15.18 6.62
C ASP A 170 -2.34 -15.56 5.32
N GLU A 171 -2.15 -14.71 4.31
CA GLU A 171 -2.83 -14.84 3.03
C GLU A 171 -2.03 -15.67 2.03
N ASP A 172 -2.69 -16.20 1.00
CA ASP A 172 -2.03 -17.03 -0.02
C ASP A 172 -0.95 -16.28 -0.80
N LEU A 173 -1.16 -14.98 -1.01
CA LEU A 173 -0.21 -14.08 -1.65
C LEU A 173 -0.32 -12.70 -1.00
N SER A 174 0.74 -12.30 -0.31
CA SER A 174 0.86 -11.00 0.38
C SER A 174 2.00 -10.18 -0.22
N LEU A 175 1.78 -8.90 -0.47
CA LEU A 175 2.76 -7.96 -1.03
C LEU A 175 3.12 -6.86 -0.02
N PHE A 176 4.41 -6.55 0.07
CA PHE A 176 4.95 -5.51 0.94
C PHE A 176 5.89 -4.58 0.16
N SER A 177 6.07 -3.36 0.66
CA SER A 177 6.85 -2.32 -0.02
C SER A 177 7.74 -1.55 0.95
N LEU A 178 9.05 -1.56 0.68
CA LEU A 178 10.02 -0.77 1.45
C LEU A 178 9.67 0.73 1.45
N SER A 179 9.05 1.19 0.36
CA SER A 179 8.59 2.57 0.20
C SER A 179 7.70 3.06 1.34
N LYS A 180 6.98 2.14 1.99
CA LYS A 180 6.05 2.43 3.08
C LYS A 180 6.47 1.79 4.40
N THR A 181 7.51 0.94 4.41
CA THR A 181 8.16 0.40 5.62
C THR A 181 9.26 1.29 6.19
N THR A 182 10.05 1.95 5.33
CA THR A 182 11.18 2.78 5.79
C THR A 182 11.26 4.13 5.06
N GLY A 183 10.32 4.41 4.15
CA GLY A 183 10.30 5.64 3.36
C GLY A 183 11.24 5.65 2.14
N HIS A 184 11.97 4.55 1.89
CA HIS A 184 12.94 4.46 0.78
C HIS A 184 12.26 4.14 -0.57
N ALA A 185 11.33 5.00 -0.98
CA ALA A 185 10.56 4.81 -2.20
C ALA A 185 11.41 4.82 -3.48
N GLY A 186 12.54 5.54 -3.47
CA GLY A 186 13.50 5.58 -4.58
C GLY A 186 14.32 4.30 -4.76
N SER A 187 14.44 3.46 -3.72
CA SER A 187 15.16 2.18 -3.82
C SER A 187 14.46 1.15 -4.70
N ARG A 188 13.16 1.37 -4.98
CA ARG A 188 12.31 0.46 -5.76
C ARG A 188 12.44 -0.98 -5.28
N PHE A 189 12.14 -1.22 -4.00
CA PHE A 189 12.18 -2.57 -3.43
C PHE A 189 10.84 -2.94 -2.78
N GLY A 190 10.36 -4.14 -3.10
CA GLY A 190 9.23 -4.79 -2.44
C GLY A 190 9.49 -6.28 -2.37
N TRP A 191 8.72 -6.97 -1.54
CA TRP A 191 8.75 -8.41 -1.43
C TRP A 191 7.34 -8.99 -1.35
N GLY A 192 7.20 -10.22 -1.84
CA GLY A 192 5.98 -11.01 -1.73
C GLY A 192 6.19 -12.23 -0.84
N LEU A 193 5.17 -12.62 -0.10
CA LEU A 193 5.07 -13.91 0.60
C LEU A 193 4.02 -14.75 -0.14
N VAL A 194 4.41 -15.92 -0.61
CA VAL A 194 3.57 -16.77 -1.48
C VAL A 194 3.48 -18.18 -0.90
N LYS A 195 2.26 -18.71 -0.76
CA LYS A 195 2.03 -20.11 -0.33
C LYS A 195 2.20 -21.09 -1.48
N ASP A 196 1.53 -20.84 -2.59
CA ASP A 196 1.49 -21.75 -3.73
C ASP A 196 2.79 -21.70 -4.55
N LYS A 197 3.42 -22.86 -4.71
CA LYS A 197 4.70 -22.99 -5.43
C LYS A 197 4.56 -22.65 -6.92
N THR A 198 3.46 -23.03 -7.56
CA THR A 198 3.22 -22.77 -8.99
C THR A 198 3.06 -21.27 -9.23
N VAL A 199 2.32 -20.58 -8.36
CA VAL A 199 2.19 -19.11 -8.40
C VAL A 199 3.56 -18.46 -8.20
N TYR A 200 4.34 -18.90 -7.21
CA TYR A 200 5.70 -18.40 -6.98
C TYR A 200 6.61 -18.55 -8.21
N GLU A 201 6.66 -19.74 -8.83
CA GLU A 201 7.50 -19.97 -10.01
C GLU A 201 7.03 -19.15 -11.23
N ASN A 202 5.72 -18.96 -11.41
CA ASN A 202 5.17 -18.10 -12.46
C ASN A 202 5.54 -16.61 -12.23
N MET A 203 5.46 -16.12 -11.00
CA MET A 203 5.92 -14.77 -10.65
C MET A 203 7.42 -14.62 -10.87
N LYS A 204 8.22 -15.62 -10.45
CA LYS A 204 9.67 -15.64 -10.63
C LYS A 204 10.05 -15.62 -12.11
N ARG A 205 9.33 -16.37 -12.95
CA ARG A 205 9.49 -16.32 -14.41
C ARG A 205 9.20 -14.92 -14.95
N TYR A 206 8.10 -14.29 -14.54
CA TYR A 206 7.77 -12.91 -14.95
C TYR A 206 8.89 -11.92 -14.59
N ILE A 207 9.39 -11.97 -13.35
CA ILE A 207 10.44 -11.05 -12.88
C ILE A 207 11.77 -11.30 -13.61
N THR A 208 12.09 -12.57 -13.88
CA THR A 208 13.28 -12.96 -14.66
C THR A 208 13.21 -12.36 -16.07
N LEU A 209 12.08 -12.53 -16.76
CA LEU A 209 11.90 -12.05 -18.13
C LEU A 209 11.80 -10.52 -18.22
N SER A 210 11.21 -9.86 -17.22
CA SER A 210 11.02 -8.41 -17.24
C SER A 210 12.25 -7.61 -16.81
N SER A 211 13.14 -8.20 -16.00
CA SER A 211 14.21 -7.41 -15.35
C SER A 211 15.44 -8.19 -14.89
N MET A 212 15.46 -9.52 -15.04
CA MET A 212 16.50 -10.38 -14.46
C MET A 212 16.68 -10.17 -12.93
N GLY A 213 15.55 -10.00 -12.22
CA GLY A 213 15.54 -9.78 -10.77
C GLY A 213 15.69 -8.32 -10.36
N VAL A 214 16.16 -8.10 -9.12
CA VAL A 214 16.26 -6.76 -8.52
C VAL A 214 17.72 -6.35 -8.35
N SER A 215 18.04 -5.06 -8.58
CA SER A 215 19.39 -4.49 -8.41
C SER A 215 20.10 -4.99 -7.15
N ARG A 216 21.36 -5.44 -7.30
CA ARG A 216 22.19 -5.92 -6.18
C ARG A 216 22.54 -4.81 -5.20
N THR A 217 22.78 -3.60 -5.71
CA THR A 217 22.98 -2.40 -4.90
C THR A 217 21.74 -2.07 -4.08
N THR A 218 20.54 -2.20 -4.67
CA THR A 218 19.29 -2.08 -3.92
C THR A 218 19.25 -3.12 -2.81
N GLN A 219 19.43 -4.42 -3.12
CA GLN A 219 19.36 -5.48 -2.11
C GLN A 219 20.35 -5.28 -0.95
N LEU A 220 21.59 -4.85 -1.23
CA LEU A 220 22.57 -4.53 -0.19
C LEU A 220 22.11 -3.37 0.70
N HIS A 221 21.63 -2.27 0.09
CA HIS A 221 21.14 -1.13 0.84
C HIS A 221 19.93 -1.49 1.71
N VAL A 222 18.97 -2.27 1.18
CA VAL A 222 17.82 -2.74 1.95
C VAL A 222 18.24 -3.64 3.09
N LEU A 223 19.19 -4.56 2.86
CA LEU A 223 19.73 -5.42 3.92
C LEU A 223 20.29 -4.56 5.07
N GLN A 224 21.06 -3.52 4.75
CA GLN A 224 21.61 -2.62 5.77
C GLN A 224 20.51 -1.88 6.55
N LEU A 225 19.52 -1.32 5.84
CA LEU A 225 18.39 -0.63 6.47
C LEU A 225 17.59 -1.55 7.40
N LEU A 226 17.22 -2.73 6.91
CA LEU A 226 16.41 -3.67 7.68
C LEU A 226 17.19 -4.25 8.86
N ASN A 227 18.50 -4.46 8.73
CA ASN A 227 19.35 -4.83 9.86
C ASN A 227 19.30 -3.80 10.99
N VAL A 228 19.29 -2.50 10.65
CA VAL A 228 19.11 -1.45 11.67
C VAL A 228 17.71 -1.52 12.29
N VAL A 229 16.67 -1.70 11.48
CA VAL A 229 15.28 -1.78 11.97
C VAL A 229 15.09 -2.97 12.91
N VAL A 230 15.63 -4.15 12.61
CA VAL A 230 15.38 -5.34 13.44
C VAL A 230 16.26 -5.43 14.69
N ARG A 231 17.25 -4.55 14.86
CA ARG A 231 18.15 -4.55 16.03
C ARG A 231 17.41 -4.26 17.34
N ASP A 232 16.46 -3.35 17.31
CA ASP A 232 15.63 -2.94 18.46
C ASP A 232 14.19 -3.46 18.35
N GLY A 233 13.94 -4.47 17.51
CA GLY A 233 12.59 -4.96 17.23
C GLY A 233 11.74 -3.99 16.40
N GLY A 234 12.33 -2.94 15.84
CA GLY A 234 11.65 -1.87 15.13
C GLY A 234 11.16 -0.75 16.05
N ASP A 235 11.51 -0.80 17.34
CA ASP A 235 11.01 0.10 18.38
C ASP A 235 11.17 1.58 17.99
N ASN A 236 12.37 1.98 17.58
CA ASN A 236 12.67 3.36 17.26
C ASN A 236 11.88 3.86 16.04
N ILE A 237 11.92 3.13 14.92
CA ILE A 237 11.24 3.56 13.69
C ILE A 237 9.72 3.54 13.84
N PHE A 238 9.17 2.53 14.52
CA PHE A 238 7.73 2.36 14.66
C PHE A 238 7.11 3.35 15.65
N HIS A 239 7.78 3.65 16.76
CA HIS A 239 7.36 4.73 17.65
C HIS A 239 7.53 6.10 17.00
N PHE A 240 8.66 6.36 16.34
CA PHE A 240 8.89 7.62 15.63
C PHE A 240 7.81 7.90 14.58
N GLY A 241 7.52 6.91 13.74
CA GLY A 241 6.48 7.03 12.72
C GLY A 241 5.10 7.25 13.34
N HIS A 242 4.77 6.52 14.40
CA HIS A 242 3.46 6.60 15.06
C HIS A 242 3.23 7.99 15.65
N GLU A 243 4.16 8.50 16.46
CA GLU A 243 4.03 9.81 17.09
C GLU A 243 3.98 10.94 16.06
N THR A 244 4.78 10.83 14.99
CA THR A 244 4.77 11.82 13.91
C THR A 244 3.41 11.85 13.21
N LEU A 245 2.88 10.70 12.82
CA LEU A 245 1.61 10.62 12.09
C LEU A 245 0.41 10.91 12.99
N LYS A 246 0.48 10.55 14.27
CA LYS A 246 -0.52 10.92 15.28
C LYS A 246 -0.65 12.44 15.39
N LYS A 247 0.47 13.14 15.61
CA LYS A 247 0.47 14.61 15.69
C LYS A 247 -0.08 15.25 14.42
N ARG A 248 0.29 14.72 13.24
CA ARG A 248 -0.21 15.21 11.95
C ARG A 248 -1.72 14.99 11.80
N TRP A 249 -2.20 13.80 12.13
CA TRP A 249 -3.61 13.44 12.07
C TRP A 249 -4.47 14.29 13.02
N GLU A 250 -4.03 14.47 14.27
CA GLU A 250 -4.71 15.31 15.26
C GLU A 250 -4.76 16.78 14.84
N THR A 251 -3.64 17.32 14.32
CA THR A 251 -3.56 18.70 13.85
C THR A 251 -4.52 18.95 12.69
N LEU A 252 -4.53 18.04 11.70
CA LEU A 252 -5.41 18.14 10.54
C LEU A 252 -6.88 17.98 10.92
N ASN A 253 -7.23 17.01 11.79
CA ASN A 253 -8.59 16.85 12.30
C ASN A 253 -9.08 18.11 12.99
N LYS A 254 -8.25 18.70 13.85
CA LYS A 254 -8.60 19.93 14.56
C LYS A 254 -8.94 21.07 13.60
N VAL A 255 -8.16 21.25 12.53
CA VAL A 255 -8.43 22.30 11.54
C VAL A 255 -9.73 22.03 10.78
N LEU A 256 -9.91 20.82 10.24
CA LEU A 256 -11.11 20.50 9.46
C LEU A 256 -12.39 20.47 10.30
N SER A 257 -12.30 20.13 11.60
CA SER A 257 -13.45 20.15 12.52
C SER A 257 -14.05 21.54 12.77
N LEU A 258 -13.37 22.62 12.37
CA LEU A 258 -13.88 23.98 12.45
C LEU A 258 -14.88 24.32 11.33
N SER A 259 -15.05 23.43 10.35
CA SER A 259 -16.02 23.58 9.25
C SER A 259 -16.92 22.34 9.14
N THR A 260 -18.15 22.56 8.68
CA THR A 260 -19.09 21.50 8.31
C THR A 260 -19.04 21.15 6.81
N ARG A 261 -18.27 21.89 6.00
CA ARG A 261 -18.07 21.65 4.57
C ARG A 261 -17.27 20.38 4.29
N PHE A 262 -16.41 19.98 5.22
CA PHE A 262 -15.51 18.85 5.03
C PHE A 262 -15.72 17.76 6.07
N SER A 263 -15.67 16.51 5.66
CA SER A 263 -15.61 15.36 6.57
C SER A 263 -14.38 14.49 6.28
N LEU A 264 -13.94 13.77 7.31
CA LEU A 264 -12.81 12.84 7.25
C LEU A 264 -13.28 11.41 7.42
N GLN A 265 -12.43 10.47 6.99
CA GLN A 265 -12.65 9.06 7.29
C GLN A 265 -12.74 8.82 8.80
N LYS A 266 -13.63 7.90 9.19
CA LYS A 266 -13.79 7.46 10.58
C LYS A 266 -13.34 6.01 10.69
N ILE A 267 -12.35 5.75 11.54
CA ILE A 267 -11.84 4.41 11.84
C ILE A 267 -11.85 4.27 13.35
N LYS A 268 -12.42 3.18 13.86
CA LYS A 268 -12.49 2.93 15.30
C LYS A 268 -11.10 2.51 15.82
N PRO A 269 -10.74 2.88 17.06
CA PRO A 269 -9.54 2.35 17.70
C PRO A 269 -9.57 0.84 17.81
N GLU A 270 -8.41 0.19 17.69
CA GLU A 270 -8.26 -1.25 17.84
C GLU A 270 -7.04 -1.60 18.70
N TYR A 271 -7.06 -2.80 19.29
CA TYR A 271 -5.92 -3.30 20.05
C TYR A 271 -4.74 -3.62 19.11
N CYS A 272 -3.58 -3.04 19.38
CA CYS A 272 -2.36 -3.28 18.63
C CYS A 272 -1.48 -4.30 19.34
N ASN A 273 -1.23 -5.46 18.72
CA ASN A 273 -0.35 -6.49 19.25
C ASN A 273 1.12 -6.07 19.30
N TYR A 274 1.55 -5.11 18.48
CA TYR A 274 2.90 -4.58 18.55
C TYR A 274 3.09 -3.68 19.77
N PHE A 275 2.23 -2.65 19.93
CA PHE A 275 2.32 -1.69 21.04
C PHE A 275 1.63 -2.14 22.34
N LYS A 276 0.94 -3.29 22.33
CA LYS A 276 0.21 -3.88 23.46
C LYS A 276 -0.83 -2.96 24.11
N LYS A 277 -1.48 -2.11 23.31
CA LYS A 277 -2.52 -1.17 23.76
C LYS A 277 -3.56 -0.91 22.68
N VAL A 278 -4.76 -0.48 23.09
CA VAL A 278 -5.74 0.10 22.17
C VAL A 278 -5.23 1.44 21.68
N ARG A 279 -5.30 1.68 20.37
CA ARG A 279 -4.88 2.95 19.78
C ARG A 279 -5.72 3.30 18.55
N ASP A 280 -5.79 4.59 18.25
CA ASP A 280 -6.33 5.10 17.00
C ASP A 280 -5.47 4.67 15.80
N PHE A 281 -6.07 4.67 14.62
CA PHE A 281 -5.36 4.60 13.36
C PHE A 281 -4.65 5.93 13.08
N THR A 282 -3.49 5.84 12.42
CA THR A 282 -2.66 7.00 12.06
C THR A 282 -2.42 6.95 10.55
N PRO A 283 -3.46 7.19 9.73
CA PRO A 283 -3.45 6.84 8.32
C PRO A 283 -2.41 7.64 7.53
N SER A 284 -1.91 7.04 6.45
CA SER A 284 -0.97 7.71 5.54
C SER A 284 -1.58 8.91 4.81
N TYR A 285 -2.91 8.95 4.71
CA TYR A 285 -3.67 9.90 3.93
C TYR A 285 -4.89 10.41 4.69
N ALA A 286 -5.25 11.67 4.48
CA ALA A 286 -6.60 12.15 4.79
C ALA A 286 -7.47 11.91 3.55
N TRP A 287 -8.60 11.24 3.75
CA TRP A 287 -9.62 11.01 2.74
C TRP A 287 -10.78 11.95 3.05
N VAL A 288 -10.72 13.12 2.43
CA VAL A 288 -11.61 14.24 2.73
C VAL A 288 -12.80 14.18 1.77
N LYS A 289 -14.01 14.33 2.29
CA LYS A 289 -15.22 14.53 1.51
C LYS A 289 -15.68 15.98 1.60
N CYS A 290 -16.02 16.60 0.48
CA CYS A 290 -16.77 17.84 0.43
C CYS A 290 -18.27 17.53 0.58
N GLU A 291 -18.93 18.10 1.58
CA GLU A 291 -20.30 17.75 1.98
C GLU A 291 -21.36 18.68 1.40
N ARG A 292 -21.00 19.89 0.94
CA ARG A 292 -22.00 20.82 0.38
C ARG A 292 -22.47 20.29 -0.98
N PRO A 293 -23.78 20.32 -1.28
CA PRO A 293 -24.29 19.87 -2.58
C PRO A 293 -23.68 20.55 -3.80
N GLY A 294 -23.24 21.81 -3.67
CA GLY A 294 -22.56 22.55 -4.74
C GLY A 294 -21.08 22.21 -4.93
N ASP A 295 -20.46 21.51 -3.97
CA ASP A 295 -19.05 21.14 -3.99
C ASP A 295 -18.82 19.78 -4.65
N ALA A 296 -19.41 19.57 -5.84
CA ALA A 296 -19.36 18.28 -6.52
C ALA A 296 -17.92 17.86 -6.87
N ASN A 297 -17.06 18.82 -7.21
CA ASN A 297 -15.65 18.58 -7.52
C ASN A 297 -14.73 19.05 -6.38
N CYS A 298 -14.49 18.15 -5.42
CA CYS A 298 -13.68 18.45 -4.24
C CYS A 298 -12.19 18.67 -4.61
N TYR A 299 -11.71 18.04 -5.68
CA TYR A 299 -10.34 18.25 -6.16
C TYR A 299 -10.11 19.69 -6.62
N GLU A 300 -11.04 20.25 -7.41
CA GLU A 300 -10.94 21.63 -7.89
C GLU A 300 -10.95 22.64 -6.74
N ILE A 301 -11.84 22.48 -5.76
CA ILE A 301 -11.91 23.33 -4.56
C ILE A 301 -10.56 23.38 -3.83
N PHE A 302 -9.96 22.21 -3.60
CA PHE A 302 -8.66 22.14 -2.95
C PHE A 302 -7.55 22.73 -3.83
N SER A 303 -7.60 22.53 -5.15
CA SER A 303 -6.65 23.10 -6.10
C SER A 303 -6.70 24.63 -6.13
N GLU A 304 -7.90 25.23 -6.12
CA GLU A 304 -8.10 26.68 -6.01
C GLU A 304 -7.56 27.24 -4.70
N ALA A 305 -7.71 26.47 -3.60
CA ALA A 305 -7.10 26.75 -2.31
C ALA A 305 -5.58 26.49 -2.27
N LYS A 306 -4.95 26.17 -3.42
CA LYS A 306 -3.53 25.86 -3.59
C LYS A 306 -3.07 24.64 -2.77
N ILE A 307 -3.98 23.69 -2.55
CA ILE A 307 -3.71 22.40 -1.90
C ILE A 307 -3.71 21.31 -2.96
N THR A 308 -2.53 20.72 -3.22
CA THR A 308 -2.42 19.60 -4.16
C THR A 308 -2.84 18.28 -3.51
N GLY A 309 -3.98 17.76 -3.93
CA GLY A 309 -4.49 16.43 -3.56
C GLY A 309 -4.47 15.43 -4.70
N ARG A 310 -5.24 14.35 -4.55
CA ARG A 310 -5.64 13.48 -5.67
C ARG A 310 -7.15 13.35 -5.71
N ASP A 311 -7.72 13.58 -6.88
CA ASP A 311 -9.15 13.44 -7.17
C ASP A 311 -9.68 12.07 -6.77
N GLY A 312 -10.87 12.05 -6.15
CA GLY A 312 -11.53 10.83 -5.74
C GLY A 312 -11.88 9.88 -6.88
N LYS A 313 -12.12 10.40 -8.10
CA LYS A 313 -12.40 9.58 -9.29
C LYS A 313 -11.31 8.57 -9.60
N VAL A 314 -10.04 8.91 -9.38
CA VAL A 314 -8.94 7.98 -9.69
C VAL A 314 -8.93 6.74 -8.78
N PHE A 315 -9.63 6.79 -7.65
CA PHE A 315 -9.79 5.68 -6.71
C PHE A 315 -11.08 4.88 -6.93
N GLY A 316 -11.79 5.14 -8.03
CA GLY A 316 -13.12 4.57 -8.30
C GLY A 316 -14.23 5.16 -7.44
N SER A 317 -13.99 6.30 -6.78
CA SER A 317 -14.94 7.00 -5.90
C SER A 317 -15.57 8.22 -6.60
N GLU A 318 -16.51 8.87 -5.93
CA GLU A 318 -17.09 10.15 -6.35
C GLU A 318 -16.06 11.30 -6.36
N GLU A 319 -16.31 12.34 -7.17
CA GLU A 319 -15.53 13.61 -7.21
C GLU A 319 -15.65 14.44 -5.94
N SER A 320 -16.67 14.13 -5.11
CA SER A 320 -16.86 14.73 -3.80
C SER A 320 -15.72 14.40 -2.83
N PHE A 321 -14.76 13.54 -3.22
CA PHE A 321 -13.61 13.17 -2.41
C PHE A 321 -12.27 13.69 -2.95
N VAL A 322 -11.34 13.95 -2.03
CA VAL A 322 -9.93 14.22 -2.32
C VAL A 322 -9.02 13.50 -1.33
N ARG A 323 -7.91 12.95 -1.81
CA ARG A 323 -6.87 12.34 -0.97
C ARG A 323 -5.71 13.30 -0.74
N LEU A 324 -5.42 13.60 0.52
CA LEU A 324 -4.29 14.45 0.95
C LEU A 324 -3.21 13.60 1.62
N SER A 325 -1.93 13.87 1.32
CA SER A 325 -0.80 13.09 1.84
C SER A 325 -0.30 13.61 3.18
N LEU A 326 -0.20 12.72 4.19
CA LEU A 326 0.30 13.05 5.53
C LEU A 326 1.74 12.55 5.77
N ILE A 327 2.35 11.94 4.76
CA ILE A 327 3.67 11.27 4.85
C ILE A 327 4.77 12.00 4.07
N ARG A 328 4.57 13.29 3.78
CA ARG A 328 5.57 14.16 3.14
C ARG A 328 6.50 14.82 4.17
N SER A 329 7.33 15.79 3.77
CA SER A 329 8.20 16.55 4.69
C SER A 329 7.38 17.31 5.74
N GLN A 330 8.05 17.89 6.73
CA GLN A 330 7.37 18.76 7.69
C GLN A 330 6.90 20.05 7.01
N ASP A 331 7.71 20.65 6.15
CA ASP A 331 7.36 21.86 5.39
C ASP A 331 6.11 21.64 4.51
N ASP A 332 6.01 20.49 3.84
CA ASP A 332 4.84 20.13 3.05
C ASP A 332 3.58 20.02 3.92
N PHE A 333 3.72 19.49 5.15
CA PHE A 333 2.61 19.35 6.09
C PHE A 333 2.21 20.70 6.68
N ASP A 334 3.17 21.54 7.06
CA ASP A 334 2.90 22.88 7.62
C ASP A 334 2.21 23.76 6.57
N HIS A 335 2.68 23.72 5.33
CA HIS A 335 2.03 24.39 4.21
C HIS A 335 0.58 23.90 4.00
N LEU A 336 0.36 22.58 4.03
CA LEU A 336 -0.98 22.00 3.94
C LEU A 336 -1.89 22.55 5.05
N ILE A 337 -1.43 22.56 6.29
CA ILE A 337 -2.20 23.05 7.44
C ILE A 337 -2.52 24.55 7.31
N ASP A 338 -1.57 25.36 6.86
CA ASP A 338 -1.79 26.80 6.68
C ASP A 338 -2.82 27.10 5.59
N MET A 339 -2.77 26.37 4.48
CA MET A 339 -3.77 26.52 3.42
C MET A 339 -5.14 25.99 3.83
N LEU A 340 -5.20 24.87 4.56
CA LEU A 340 -6.45 24.35 5.13
C LEU A 340 -7.12 25.35 6.09
N LYS A 341 -6.33 26.00 6.97
CA LYS A 341 -6.87 27.03 7.88
C LYS A 341 -7.47 28.20 7.11
N LYS A 342 -6.84 28.64 6.02
CA LYS A 342 -7.37 29.72 5.16
C LYS A 342 -8.68 29.31 4.50
N LEU A 343 -8.71 28.11 3.91
CA LEU A 343 -9.89 27.55 3.26
C LEU A 343 -11.07 27.44 4.25
N VAL A 344 -10.83 26.90 5.44
CA VAL A 344 -11.85 26.75 6.49
C VAL A 344 -12.29 28.11 7.06
N PHE A 345 -11.38 29.08 7.21
CA PHE A 345 -11.72 30.42 7.72
C PHE A 345 -12.57 31.23 6.75
N GLN A 346 -12.29 31.16 5.44
CA GLN A 346 -13.06 31.87 4.41
C GLN A 346 -14.56 31.50 4.47
N GLU A 347 -14.88 30.25 4.77
CA GLU A 347 -16.27 29.81 4.94
C GLU A 347 -16.99 30.46 6.11
N GLY A 348 -16.30 30.67 7.24
CA GLY A 348 -16.88 31.31 8.41
C GLY A 348 -17.31 32.75 8.11
N VAL A 349 -16.57 33.44 7.23
CA VAL A 349 -16.90 34.80 6.79
C VAL A 349 -18.09 34.81 5.83
N GLU A 350 -18.14 33.89 4.87
CA GLU A 350 -19.27 33.77 3.92
C GLU A 350 -20.57 33.36 4.61
N ALA A 351 -20.51 32.46 5.60
CA ALA A 351 -21.69 32.02 6.36
C ALA A 351 -22.27 33.10 7.30
N HIS A 352 -21.52 34.15 7.61
CA HIS A 352 -21.97 35.31 8.40
C HIS A 352 -22.35 36.52 7.54
N SER A 353 -22.18 36.42 6.21
CA SER A 353 -22.49 37.50 5.25
C SER A 353 -23.81 37.27 4.50
N ILE A 354 -24.54 36.21 4.85
CA ILE A 354 -25.91 35.86 4.40
C ILE A 354 -26.81 35.96 5.62
#